data_AF-A0A5S5CTX6-F1
#
_entry.id   AF-A0A5S5CTX6-F1
#
_cell.length_a   1.000
_cell.length_b   1.000
_cell.length_c   1.000
_cell.angle_alpha   90.00
_cell.angle_beta   90.00
_cell.angle_gamma   90.00
#
_symmetry.space_group_name_H-M   'P 1'
#
loop_
_entity.id
_entity.type
_entity.pdbx_description
1 polymer ?
#
loop_
_entity_poly.entity_id
_entity_poly.type
_entity_poly.pdbx_seq_one_letter_code
_entity_poly.pdbx_strand_id
1 'polypeptide(L)' 'MAETPEPRKRHWQEGSGLAMGLALGAGLGQLLFENVGVGLGLGVAIGAAVDAWQRERSTG' A
#
# COMPACT_ATOMS: atom_id res chain seq x y z
N MET A 1 40.15 5.09 3.04
CA MET A 1 39.23 4.04 3.54
C MET A 1 37.86 4.40 2.98
N ALA A 2 37.41 3.73 1.93
CA ALA A 2 36.11 4.02 1.34
C ALA A 2 35.03 3.37 2.21
N GLU A 3 34.17 4.20 2.80
CA GLU A 3 32.96 3.75 3.48
C GLU A 3 32.10 3.05 2.42
N THR A 4 31.95 1.74 2.55
CA THR A 4 31.04 0.98 1.69
C THR A 4 29.63 1.39 2.10
N PRO A 5 28.80 1.96 1.19
CA PRO A 5 27.44 2.32 1.55
C PRO A 5 26.66 1.05 1.86
N GLU A 6 26.33 0.85 3.14
CA GLU A 6 25.48 -0.24 3.61
C GLU A 6 24.17 -0.25 2.79
N PRO A 7 23.75 -1.41 2.26
CA PRO A 7 22.54 -1.51 1.46
C PRO A 7 21.36 -1.17 2.37
N ARG A 8 20.79 0.03 2.18
CA ARG A 8 19.59 0.49 2.88
C ARG A 8 18.49 -0.53 2.60
N LYS A 9 18.27 -1.46 3.53
CA LYS A 9 17.18 -2.43 3.47
C LYS A 9 15.92 -1.60 3.21
N ARG A 10 15.28 -1.82 2.06
CA ARG A 10 13.98 -1.21 1.73
C ARG A 10 12.99 -1.78 2.72
N HIS A 11 12.94 -1.18 3.90
CA HIS A 11 11.94 -1.46 4.91
C HIS A 11 10.67 -0.83 4.36
N TRP A 12 9.96 -1.60 3.52
CA TRP A 12 8.58 -1.27 3.19
C TRP A 12 7.86 -1.13 4.52
N GLN A 13 7.38 0.07 4.80
CA GLN A 13 6.70 0.36 6.05
C GLN A 13 5.38 -0.41 6.02
N GLU A 14 5.09 -1.12 7.11
CA GLU A 14 3.79 -1.76 7.28
C GLU A 14 2.68 -0.73 7.08
N GLY A 15 1.70 -1.03 6.22
CA GLY A 15 0.63 -0.09 5.89
C GLY A 15 0.84 0.69 4.58
N SER A 16 1.96 0.49 3.88
CA SER A 16 2.20 1.09 2.57
C SER A 16 1.13 0.67 1.55
N GLY A 17 0.73 -0.60 1.58
CA GLY A 17 -0.35 -1.14 0.74
C GLY A 17 -1.68 -0.46 1.06
N LEU A 18 -2.01 -0.32 2.34
CA LEU A 18 -3.23 0.36 2.80
C LEU A 18 -3.26 1.83 2.38
N ALA A 19 -2.17 2.57 2.57
CA ALA A 19 -2.08 3.99 2.21
C ALA A 19 -2.26 4.19 0.70
N MET A 20 -1.64 3.34 -0.11
CA MET A 20 -1.78 3.37 -1.56
C MET A 20 -3.19 2.99 -1.99
N GLY A 21 -3.76 1.95 -1.38
CA GLY A 21 -5.15 1.52 -1.60
C GLY A 21 -6.15 2.62 -1.26
N LEU A 22 -5.97 3.32 -0.15
CA LEU A 22 -6.82 4.45 0.25
C LEU A 22 -6.73 5.63 -0.72
N ALA A 23 -5.52 6.02 -1.11
CA ALA A 23 -5.32 7.14 -2.05
C ALA A 23 -5.93 6.84 -3.42
N LEU A 24 -5.70 5.63 -3.96
CA LEU A 24 -6.26 5.20 -5.23
C LEU A 24 -7.77 4.98 -5.13
N GLY A 25 -8.24 4.33 -4.07
CA GLY A 25 -9.66 4.05 -3.85
C GLY A 25 -10.48 5.31 -3.67
N ALA A 26 -10.01 6.29 -2.91
CA ALA A 26 -10.70 7.56 -2.76
C ALA A 26 -10.80 8.32 -4.10
N GLY A 27 -9.71 8.38 -4.86
CA GLY A 27 -9.67 9.04 -6.17
C GLY A 27 -10.56 8.35 -7.21
N LEU A 28 -10.39 7.04 -7.37
CA LEU A 28 -11.16 6.24 -8.34
C LEU A 28 -12.63 6.10 -7.93
N GLY A 29 -12.93 6.00 -6.64
CA GLY A 29 -14.30 5.94 -6.14
C GLY A 29 -15.09 7.20 -6.41
N GLN A 30 -14.46 8.36 -6.21
CA GLN A 30 -15.08 9.62 -6.55
C GLN A 30 -15.24 9.78 -8.06
N LEU A 31 -14.25 9.36 -8.85
CA LEU A 31 -14.27 9.55 -10.30
C LEU A 31 -15.25 8.60 -11.03
N LEU A 32 -15.34 7.34 -10.58
CA LEU A 32 -16.12 6.30 -11.27
C LEU A 32 -17.52 6.11 -10.69
N PHE A 33 -17.68 6.30 -9.38
CA PHE A 33 -18.92 6.00 -8.67
C PHE A 33 -19.54 7.24 -8.02
N GLU A 34 -18.91 8.42 -8.14
CA GLU A 34 -19.28 9.66 -7.45
C GLU A 34 -19.50 9.43 -5.94
N ASN A 35 -18.82 8.42 -5.40
CA ASN A 35 -19.02 7.93 -4.06
C ASN A 35 -17.69 7.48 -3.46
N VAL A 36 -17.12 8.39 -2.67
CA VAL A 36 -15.89 8.16 -1.92
C VAL A 36 -16.03 6.96 -0.97
N GLY A 37 -17.21 6.68 -0.42
CA GLY A 37 -17.41 5.54 0.48
C GLY A 37 -17.19 4.19 -0.22
N VAL A 38 -17.74 4.04 -1.43
CA VAL A 38 -17.50 2.85 -2.27
C VAL A 38 -16.03 2.75 -2.65
N GLY A 39 -15.42 3.89 -3.02
CA GLY A 39 -14.00 4.01 -3.31
C GLY A 39 -13.08 3.56 -2.18
N LEU A 40 -13.33 4.06 -0.99
CA LEU A 40 -12.56 3.71 0.21
C LEU A 40 -12.76 2.26 0.58
N GLY A 41 -13.98 1.70 0.46
CA GLY A 41 -14.21 0.27 0.67
C GLY A 41 -13.37 -0.61 -0.25
N LEU A 42 -13.36 -0.30 -1.55
CA LEU A 42 -12.52 -0.99 -2.53
C LEU A 42 -11.03 -0.77 -2.27
N GLY A 43 -10.65 0.47 -1.98
CA GLY A 43 -9.27 0.87 -1.70
C GLY A 43 -8.68 0.17 -0.48
N VAL A 44 -9.45 0.06 0.61
CA VAL A 44 -9.07 -0.69 1.80
C VAL A 44 -8.95 -2.18 1.50
N ALA A 45 -9.91 -2.77 0.77
CA ALA A 45 -9.85 -4.19 0.42
C ALA A 45 -8.59 -4.54 -0.40
N ILE A 46 -8.28 -3.73 -1.42
CA ILE A 46 -7.10 -3.91 -2.26
C ILE A 46 -5.82 -3.64 -1.45
N GLY A 47 -5.77 -2.53 -0.72
CA GLY A 47 -4.59 -2.13 0.06
C GLY A 47 -4.24 -3.13 1.16
N ALA A 48 -5.26 -3.65 1.86
CA ALA A 48 -5.09 -4.70 2.87
C ALA A 48 -4.62 -6.01 2.26
N ALA A 49 -5.12 -6.40 1.08
CA ALA A 49 -4.66 -7.59 0.37
C ALA A 49 -3.19 -7.47 -0.05
N VAL A 50 -2.77 -6.29 -0.52
CA VAL A 50 -1.37 -6.01 -0.88
C VAL A 50 -0.47 -6.08 0.35
N ASP A 51 -0.85 -5.45 1.47
CA ASP A 51 -0.08 -5.53 2.71
C ASP A 51 0.00 -6.97 3.24
N ALA A 52 -1.10 -7.75 3.17
CA ALA A 52 -1.10 -9.15 3.59
C ALA A 52 -0.14 -10.01 2.76
N TRP A 53 -0.20 -9.89 1.43
CA TRP A 53 0.71 -10.60 0.52
C TRP A 53 2.18 -10.23 0.72
N GLN A 54 2.43 -8.96 1.05
CA GLN A 54 3.79 -8.48 1.26
C GLN A 54 4.34 -8.91 2.62
N ARG A 55 3.49 -8.98 3.65
CA ARG A 55 3.82 -9.56 4.96
C ARG A 55 4.23 -11.03 4.84
N GLU A 56 3.51 -11.82 4.03
CA GLU A 56 3.87 -13.21 3.76
C GLU A 56 5.28 -13.32 3.14
N ARG A 57 5.64 -12.43 2.22
CA ARG A 57 6.97 -12.42 1.58
C ARG A 57 8.10 -11.86 2.42
N SER A 58 7.78 -11.02 3.41
CA SER A 58 8.76 -10.45 4.32
C SER A 58 9.15 -11.44 5.42
N THR A 59 8.33 -12.49 5.61
CA THR A 59 8.51 -13.53 6.63
C THR A 59 9.02 -14.86 6.05
N GLY A 60 9.18 -14.95 4.72
CA GLY A 60 9.65 -16.14 3.99
C GLY A 60 11.13 -16.10 3.61
#